data_AF-A0A5R9CY38-F1
#
_entry.id   AF-A0A5R9CY38-F1
#
_cell.length_a   1.000
_cell.length_b   1.000
_cell.length_c   1.000
_cell.angle_alpha   90.00
_cell.angle_beta   90.00
_cell.angle_gamma   90.00
#
_symmetry.space_group_name_H-M   'P 1'
#
loop_
_entity.id
_entity.type
_entity.pdbx_description
1 polymer ?
#
loop_
_entity_poly.entity_id
_entity_poly.type
_entity_poly.pdbx_seq_one_letter_code
_entity_poly.pdbx_strand_id
1 'polypeptide(L)' 'MLKQVIPKIIDALALSAISLATVLFIVKGIFDLSYTGTYPWQQYMFDFGIGMLGVGVLLIIIEMLEYITRRFRE' A
#
# COMPACT_ATOMS: atom_id res chain seq x y z
N MET A 1 -4.31 -26.98 2.43
CA MET A 1 -3.72 -26.07 1.42
C MET A 1 -4.32 -24.67 1.44
N LEU A 2 -5.65 -24.48 1.51
CA LEU A 2 -6.30 -23.15 1.62
C LEU A 2 -5.74 -22.23 2.73
N LYS A 3 -5.35 -22.78 3.89
CA LYS A 3 -4.76 -22.01 5.01
C LYS A 3 -3.44 -21.28 4.64
N GLN A 4 -2.74 -21.70 3.59
CA GLN A 4 -1.51 -21.04 3.11
C GLN A 4 -1.74 -20.11 1.90
N VAL A 5 -2.90 -20.23 1.24
CA VAL A 5 -3.21 -19.47 0.01
C VAL A 5 -3.67 -18.06 0.36
N ILE A 6 -4.49 -17.90 1.40
CA ILE A 6 -5.03 -16.59 1.82
C ILE A 6 -3.93 -15.60 2.23
N PRO A 7 -2.98 -15.96 3.12
CA PRO A 7 -1.88 -15.05 3.49
C PRO A 7 -1.03 -14.67 2.27
N LYS A 8 -0.74 -15.60 1.36
CA LYS A 8 0.00 -15.29 0.12
C LYS A 8 -0.77 -14.32 -0.80
N ILE A 9 -2.09 -14.38 -0.83
CA ILE A 9 -2.91 -13.44 -1.61
C ILE A 9 -2.89 -12.06 -0.96
N ILE A 10 -2.96 -11.98 0.37
CA ILE A 10 -2.87 -10.72 1.11
C ILE A 10 -1.51 -10.07 0.88
N ASP A 11 -0.42 -10.84 0.98
CA ASP A 11 0.94 -10.37 0.70
C ASP A 11 1.07 -9.85 -0.74
N ALA A 12 0.51 -10.59 -1.71
CA ALA A 12 0.53 -10.17 -3.11
C ALA A 12 -0.28 -8.87 -3.35
N LEU A 13 -1.43 -8.73 -2.69
CA LEU A 13 -2.25 -7.51 -2.75
C LEU A 13 -1.54 -6.32 -2.10
N ALA A 14 -0.89 -6.54 -0.95
CA ALA A 14 -0.07 -5.55 -0.28
C ALA A 14 1.05 -5.03 -1.20
N LEU A 15 1.81 -5.96 -1.77
CA LEU A 15 2.93 -5.65 -2.65
C LEU A 15 2.46 -4.92 -3.92
N SER A 16 1.30 -5.33 -4.45
CA SER A 16 0.67 -4.69 -5.62
C SER A 16 0.21 -3.26 -5.30
N ALA A 17 -0.38 -3.02 -4.13
CA ALA A 17 -0.80 -1.70 -3.69
C ALA A 17 0.40 -0.75 -3.49
N ILE A 18 1.49 -1.25 -2.89
CA ILE A 18 2.74 -0.49 -2.74
C ILE A 18 3.35 -0.15 -4.11
N SER A 19 3.39 -1.12 -5.02
CA SER A 19 3.88 -0.93 -6.38
C SER A 19 3.07 0.13 -7.12
N LEU A 20 1.73 0.04 -7.08
CA LEU A 20 0.84 1.00 -7.70
C LEU A 20 1.01 2.42 -7.11
N ALA A 21 1.07 2.54 -5.78
CA ALA A 21 1.29 3.83 -5.12
C ALA A 21 2.63 4.47 -5.54
N THR A 22 3.68 3.65 -5.68
CA THR A 22 5.01 4.10 -6.13
C THR A 22 4.97 4.59 -7.57
N VAL A 23 4.30 3.85 -8.47
CA VAL A 23 4.15 4.27 -9.87
C VAL A 23 3.37 5.58 -9.96
N LEU A 24 2.24 5.70 -9.24
CA LEU A 24 1.43 6.91 -9.23
C LEU A 24 2.20 8.13 -8.70
N PHE A 25 3.01 7.94 -7.66
CA PHE A 25 3.90 8.98 -7.13
C PHE A 25 4.89 9.47 -8.18
N ILE A 26 5.58 8.55 -8.87
CA ILE A 26 6.55 8.90 -9.92
C ILE A 26 5.85 9.60 -11.09
N VAL A 27 4.74 9.03 -11.58
CA VAL A 27 4.00 9.56 -12.73
C VAL A 27 3.47 10.97 -12.45
N LYS A 28 2.85 11.18 -11.29
CA LYS A 28 2.35 12.51 -10.90
C LYS A 28 3.50 13.52 -10.84
N GLY A 29 4.62 13.12 -10.26
CA GLY A 29 5.82 13.92 -10.19
C GLY A 29 6.35 14.35 -11.57
N ILE A 30 6.42 13.42 -12.53
CA ILE A 30 6.83 13.71 -13.91
C ILE A 30 5.83 14.64 -14.61
N PHE A 31 4.53 14.40 -14.42
CA PHE A 31 3.48 15.25 -14.99
C PHE A 31 3.60 16.69 -14.50
N ASP A 32 3.68 16.89 -13.19
CA ASP A 32 3.69 18.25 -12.64
C ASP A 32 4.98 19.01 -12.99
N LEU A 33 6.12 18.31 -13.08
CA LEU A 33 7.36 18.86 -13.67
C LEU A 33 7.18 19.32 -15.12
N SER A 34 6.54 18.50 -15.95
CA SER A 34 6.33 18.77 -17.37
C SER A 34 5.40 19.96 -17.62
N TYR A 35 4.35 20.10 -16.80
CA TYR A 35 3.34 21.15 -16.97
C TYR A 35 3.68 22.47 -16.27
N THR A 36 4.27 22.42 -15.08
CA THR A 36 4.51 23.63 -14.26
C THR A 36 5.97 24.06 -14.23
N GLY A 37 6.90 23.20 -14.64
CA GLY A 37 8.34 23.43 -14.48
C GLY A 37 8.83 23.35 -13.03
N THR A 38 7.95 23.02 -12.09
CA THR A 38 8.27 22.93 -10.65
C THR A 38 7.92 21.55 -10.11
N TYR A 39 8.73 21.05 -9.18
CA TYR A 39 8.49 19.78 -8.50
C TYR A 39 8.33 20.04 -6.99
N PRO A 40 7.10 20.05 -6.44
CA PRO A 40 6.87 20.24 -5.01
C PRO A 40 7.21 18.96 -4.22
N TRP A 41 8.50 18.62 -4.17
CA TRP A 41 9.04 17.37 -3.61
C TRP A 41 8.53 17.07 -2.20
N GLN A 42 8.51 18.09 -1.34
CA GLN A 42 8.07 17.94 0.05
C GLN A 42 6.61 17.51 0.14
N GLN A 43 5.73 18.08 -0.69
CA GLN A 43 4.32 17.74 -0.68
C GLN A 43 4.09 16.31 -1.18
N TYR A 44 4.71 15.89 -2.28
CA TYR A 44 4.53 14.52 -2.74
C TYR A 44 5.10 13.49 -1.78
N MET A 45 6.26 13.75 -1.18
CA MET A 45 6.83 12.85 -0.18
C MET A 45 5.92 12.70 1.04
N PHE A 46 5.28 13.80 1.45
CA PHE A 46 4.32 13.79 2.54
C PHE A 46 3.05 13.00 2.18
N ASP A 47 2.44 13.28 1.02
CA ASP A 47 1.25 12.59 0.53
C ASP A 47 1.53 11.08 0.33
N PHE A 48 2.68 10.74 -0.25
CA PHE A 48 3.12 9.35 -0.40
C PHE A 48 3.34 8.67 0.94
N GLY A 49 4.00 9.35 1.89
CA GLY A 49 4.20 8.84 3.24
C GLY A 49 2.89 8.54 3.97
N ILE A 50 1.90 9.44 3.89
CA ILE A 50 0.56 9.22 4.44
C ILE A 50 -0.12 8.02 3.76
N GLY A 51 -0.05 7.93 2.42
CA GLY A 51 -0.60 6.80 1.68
C GLY A 51 -0.01 5.46 2.12
N MET A 52 1.32 5.41 2.29
CA MET A 52 2.03 4.21 2.73
C MET A 52 1.71 3.82 4.18
N LEU A 53 1.55 4.81 5.08
CA LEU A 53 1.05 4.56 6.43
C LEU A 53 -0.37 3.97 6.42
N GLY A 54 -1.24 4.48 5.55
CA GLY A 54 -2.60 3.95 5.38
C GLY A 54 -2.61 2.49 4.92
N VAL A 55 -1.76 2.13 3.94
CA VAL A 55 -1.58 0.74 3.50
C VAL A 55 -1.06 -0.12 4.65
N GLY A 56 -0.08 0.35 5.42
CA GLY A 56 0.46 -0.39 6.57
C GLY A 56 -0.60 -0.68 7.64
N VAL A 57 -1.44 0.29 7.98
CA VAL A 57 -2.55 0.11 8.94
C VAL A 57 -3.55 -0.92 8.42
N LEU A 58 -3.91 -0.87 7.13
CA LEU A 58 -4.83 -1.85 6.53
C LEU A 58 -4.28 -3.27 6.60
N LEU A 59 -2.98 -3.47 6.36
CA LEU A 59 -2.36 -4.79 6.46
C LEU A 59 -2.39 -5.34 7.89
N ILE A 60 -2.11 -4.49 8.88
CA ILE A 60 -2.19 -4.88 10.30
C ILE A 60 -3.63 -5.30 10.66
N ILE A 61 -4.64 -4.55 10.19
CA ILE A 61 -6.04 -4.90 10.42
C ILE A 61 -6.38 -6.25 9.79
N ILE A 62 -5.95 -6.49 8.55
CA ILE A 62 -6.18 -7.75 7.84
C ILE A 62 -5.51 -8.92 8.57
N GLU A 63 -4.26 -8.78 9.00
CA GLU A 63 -3.57 -9.83 9.76
C GLU A 63 -4.25 -10.12 11.11
N MET A 64 -4.69 -9.08 11.81
CA MET A 64 -5.44 -9.22 13.06
C MET A 64 -6.76 -9.96 12.85
N LEU A 65 -7.49 -9.66 11.77
CA LEU A 65 -8.70 -10.38 11.40
C LEU A 65 -8.39 -11.84 11.06
N GLU A 66 -7.34 -12.12 10.30
CA GLU A 66 -6.92 -13.51 10.04
C GLU A 66 -6.60 -14.27 11.32
N TYR A 67 -5.87 -13.65 12.25
CA TYR A 67 -5.50 -14.26 13.53
C TYR A 67 -6.75 -14.60 14.36
N ILE A 68 -7.68 -13.65 14.50
CA ILE A 68 -8.94 -13.84 15.21
C ILE A 68 -9.74 -14.98 14.55
N THR A 69 -9.86 -14.96 13.22
CA THR A 69 -10.62 -15.96 12.49
C THR A 69 -10.00 -17.37 12.60
N ARG A 70 -8.67 -17.49 12.68
CA ARG A 70 -8.00 -18.78 12.97
C ARG A 70 -8.33 -19.26 14.37
N ARG A 71 -8.27 -18.38 15.36
CA ARG A 71 -8.51 -18.72 16.78
C ARG A 71 -9.92 -19.21 17.06
N PHE A 72 -10.93 -18.74 16.33
CA PHE A 72 -12.32 -19.21 16.46
C PHE A 72 -12.64 -20.47 15.63
N ARG A 73 -11.69 -20.94 14.81
CA ARG A 73 -11.88 -22.11 13.93
C ARG A 73 -11.17 -23.36 14.43
N GLU A 74 -10.32 -23.21 15.44
CA GLU A 74 -9.68 -24.29 16.23
C GLU A 74 -10.44 -24.48 17.54
#